data_AF-A0A0F9J244-F1
#
_entry.id   AF-A0A0F9J244-F1
#
_cell.length_a   1.000
_cell.length_b   1.000
_cell.length_c   1.000
_cell.angle_alpha   90.00
_cell.angle_beta   90.00
_cell.angle_gamma   90.00
#
_symmetry.space_group_name_H-M   'P 1'
#
loop_
_entity.id
_entity.type
_entity.pdbx_description
1 polymer ?
#
loop_
_entity_poly.entity_id
_entity_poly.type
_entity_poly.pdbx_seq_one_letter_code
_entity_poly.pdbx_strand_id
1 'polypeptide(L)'
;MESLVREEYIVPAVSALISIISAIIALVGLFFTYRKNQFDKRLTLDKELFEAAVRKLESAFEMLTRGMGKNALVVSERLNWIMCAREIEKFKVFKSKLGTEHYQLVLGSIEEYWSHKFYDAVGKNNLIQEGYYKGLHTGSVLVIYAFASWKSDQKCPIDTVNYEQLIESSSVFQGRHGLKAYVQNDRHYSHLAQS
;
A
#
# COMPACT_ATOMS: atom_id res chain seq x y z
N MET A 1 7.67 -72.46 -23.45
CA MET A 1 7.34 -71.10 -23.91
C MET A 1 5.85 -71.10 -24.18
N GLU A 2 5.04 -70.79 -23.17
CA GLU A 2 3.68 -70.26 -23.29
C GLU A 2 3.13 -69.96 -21.90
N SER A 3 2.45 -68.82 -21.82
CA SER A 3 2.22 -68.00 -20.65
C SER A 3 1.09 -68.51 -19.78
N LEU A 4 1.40 -69.05 -18.61
CA LEU A 4 0.44 -69.24 -17.51
C LEU A 4 0.57 -68.09 -16.51
N VAL A 5 0.23 -66.87 -16.94
CA VAL A 5 -0.25 -65.87 -15.98
C VAL A 5 -1.64 -66.33 -15.58
N ARG A 6 -1.76 -67.01 -14.43
CA ARG A 6 -3.04 -67.51 -13.91
C ARG A 6 -3.99 -66.33 -13.77
N GLU A 7 -5.13 -66.35 -14.45
CA GLU A 7 -6.14 -65.28 -14.43
C GLU A 7 -6.56 -64.86 -13.01
N GLU A 8 -6.45 -65.77 -12.03
CA GLU A 8 -6.65 -65.52 -10.60
C GLU A 8 -5.77 -64.40 -10.00
N TYR A 9 -4.59 -64.11 -10.58
CA TYR A 9 -3.69 -63.07 -10.06
C TYR A 9 -3.86 -61.71 -10.75
N ILE A 10 -4.59 -61.65 -11.87
CA ILE A 10 -4.74 -60.41 -12.66
C ILE A 10 -5.66 -59.43 -11.94
N VAL A 11 -6.81 -59.90 -11.45
CA VAL A 11 -7.80 -59.08 -10.73
C VAL A 11 -7.23 -58.43 -9.46
N PRO A 12 -6.56 -59.15 -8.54
CA PRO A 12 -5.96 -58.54 -7.35
C PRO A 12 -4.77 -57.63 -7.66
N ALA A 13 -4.00 -57.89 -8.72
CA ALA A 13 -2.91 -57.01 -9.13
C ALA A 13 -3.44 -55.66 -9.67
N VAL A 14 -4.51 -55.70 -10.48
CA VAL A 14 -5.16 -54.50 -11.00
C VAL A 14 -5.83 -53.70 -9.88
N SER A 15 -6.50 -54.35 -8.92
CA SER A 15 -7.11 -53.65 -7.78
C SER A 15 -6.06 -53.02 -6.85
N ALA A 16 -4.91 -53.68 -6.65
CA ALA A 16 -3.79 -53.12 -5.91
C ALA A 16 -3.20 -51.89 -6.62
N LEU A 17 -3.02 -51.95 -7.94
CA LEU A 17 -2.56 -50.81 -8.74
C LEU A 17 -3.52 -49.62 -8.67
N ILE A 18 -4.83 -49.85 -8.83
CA ILE A 18 -5.85 -48.81 -8.69
C ILE A 18 -5.78 -48.20 -7.29
N SER A 19 -5.68 -49.03 -6.25
CA SER A 19 -5.60 -48.56 -4.86
C SER A 19 -4.36 -47.71 -4.60
N ILE A 20 -3.20 -48.09 -5.15
CA ILE A 20 -1.95 -47.31 -5.04
C ILE A 20 -2.11 -45.97 -5.76
N ILE A 21 -2.67 -45.96 -6.98
CA ILE A 21 -2.92 -44.72 -7.74
C ILE A 21 -3.88 -43.81 -6.97
N SER A 22 -4.97 -44.35 -6.43
CA SER A 22 -5.91 -43.58 -5.59
C SER A 22 -5.23 -43.02 -4.34
N ALA A 23 -4.35 -43.78 -3.68
CA ALA A 23 -3.60 -43.30 -2.53
C ALA A 23 -2.64 -42.16 -2.90
N ILE A 24 -1.95 -42.25 -4.04
CA ILE A 24 -1.07 -41.19 -4.55
C ILE A 24 -1.88 -39.92 -4.84
N ILE A 25 -3.01 -40.04 -5.54
CA ILE A 25 -3.90 -38.90 -5.84
C ILE A 25 -4.39 -38.24 -4.55
N ALA A 26 -4.78 -39.04 -3.55
CA ALA A 26 -5.21 -38.52 -2.25
C ALA A 26 -4.09 -37.77 -1.52
N LEU A 27 -2.86 -38.30 -1.51
CA LEU A 27 -1.69 -37.64 -0.89
C LEU A 27 -1.34 -36.33 -1.58
N VAL A 28 -1.38 -36.29 -2.92
CA VAL A 28 -1.18 -35.07 -3.71
C VAL A 28 -2.27 -34.04 -3.38
N GLY A 29 -3.54 -34.46 -3.32
CA GLY A 29 -4.66 -33.61 -2.93
C GLY A 29 -4.48 -33.02 -1.52
N LEU A 30 -4.09 -33.84 -0.54
CA LEU A 30 -3.79 -33.38 0.82
C LEU A 30 -2.64 -32.37 0.86
N PHE A 31 -1.59 -32.58 0.07
CA PHE A 31 -0.47 -31.65 -0.03
C PHE A 31 -0.90 -30.29 -0.59
N PHE A 32 -1.69 -30.28 -1.67
CA PHE A 32 -2.24 -29.05 -2.23
C PHE A 32 -3.18 -28.34 -1.23
N THR A 33 -4.08 -29.08 -0.58
CA THR A 33 -4.97 -28.51 0.44
C THR A 33 -4.18 -27.94 1.62
N TYR A 34 -3.13 -28.61 2.08
CA TYR A 34 -2.28 -28.11 3.16
C TYR A 34 -1.59 -26.80 2.76
N ARG A 35 -0.98 -26.74 1.56
CA ARG A 35 -0.36 -25.52 1.06
C ARG A 35 -1.36 -24.39 0.89
N LYS A 36 -2.53 -24.68 0.31
CA LYS A 36 -3.60 -23.70 0.15
C LYS A 36 -4.07 -23.15 1.50
N ASN A 37 -4.30 -24.01 2.48
CA ASN A 37 -4.71 -23.59 3.82
C ASN A 37 -3.66 -22.69 4.50
N GLN A 38 -2.37 -22.99 4.34
CA GLN A 38 -1.30 -22.13 4.87
C GLN A 38 -1.25 -20.76 4.16
N PHE A 39 -1.45 -20.74 2.84
CA PHE A 39 -1.53 -19.50 2.07
C PHE A 39 -2.75 -18.67 2.48
N ASP A 40 -3.93 -19.28 2.55
CA ASP A 40 -5.18 -18.62 2.92
C ASP A 40 -5.08 -18.01 4.33
N LYS A 41 -4.50 -18.74 5.29
CA LYS A 41 -4.23 -18.21 6.65
C LYS A 41 -3.32 -16.98 6.63
N ARG A 42 -2.23 -17.01 5.86
CA ARG A 42 -1.32 -15.86 5.73
C ARG A 42 -2.03 -14.67 5.11
N LEU A 43 -2.83 -14.90 4.07
CA LEU A 43 -3.58 -13.86 3.39
C LEU A 43 -4.62 -13.21 4.32
N THR A 44 -5.31 -14.00 5.14
CA THR A 44 -6.23 -13.47 6.16
C THR A 44 -5.51 -12.61 7.19
N LEU A 45 -4.37 -13.08 7.71
CA LEU A 45 -3.56 -12.30 8.66
C LEU A 45 -3.05 -11.00 8.06
N ASP A 46 -2.55 -11.04 6.82
CA ASP A 46 -2.08 -9.83 6.12
C ASP A 46 -3.23 -8.85 5.88
N LYS A 47 -4.44 -9.33 5.56
CA LYS A 47 -5.63 -8.49 5.45
C LYS A 47 -5.94 -7.78 6.77
N GLU A 48 -5.93 -8.51 7.89
CA GLU A 48 -6.17 -7.93 9.22
C GLU A 48 -5.10 -6.89 9.59
N LEU A 49 -3.83 -7.19 9.32
CA LEU A 49 -2.72 -6.26 9.54
C LEU A 49 -2.85 -5.00 8.68
N PHE A 50 -3.25 -5.16 7.41
CA PHE A 50 -3.48 -4.06 6.48
C PHE A 50 -4.58 -3.14 6.99
N GLU A 51 -5.75 -3.68 7.33
CA GLU A 51 -6.87 -2.90 7.87
C GLU A 51 -6.50 -2.20 9.18
N ALA A 52 -5.77 -2.90 10.06
CA ALA A 52 -5.26 -2.31 11.29
C ALA A 52 -4.31 -1.14 10.99
N ALA A 53 -3.37 -1.30 10.06
CA ALA A 53 -2.42 -0.25 9.67
C ALA A 53 -3.13 1.01 9.15
N VAL A 54 -4.12 0.85 8.26
CA VAL A 54 -4.89 1.98 7.73
C VAL A 54 -5.60 2.73 8.86
N ARG A 55 -6.29 2.01 9.76
CA ARG A 55 -6.97 2.61 10.91
C ARG A 55 -6.02 3.38 11.83
N LYS A 56 -4.75 2.97 11.93
CA LYS A 56 -3.73 3.69 12.71
C LYS A 56 -3.41 5.06 12.11
N LEU A 57 -3.32 5.17 10.78
CA LEU A 57 -3.11 6.45 10.11
C LEU A 57 -4.32 7.37 10.26
N GLU A 58 -5.53 6.84 10.06
CA GLU A 58 -6.78 7.57 10.27
C GLU A 58 -6.88 8.13 11.68
N SER A 59 -6.67 7.26 12.68
CA SER A 59 -6.70 7.65 14.10
C SER A 59 -5.63 8.69 14.43
N ALA A 60 -4.41 8.51 13.89
CA ALA A 60 -3.33 9.46 14.10
C ALA A 60 -3.69 10.85 13.58
N PHE A 61 -4.29 10.93 12.39
CA PHE A 61 -4.66 12.19 11.76
C PHE A 61 -5.83 12.86 12.49
N GLU A 62 -6.85 12.08 12.86
CA GLU A 62 -7.99 12.59 13.64
C GLU A 62 -7.55 13.15 14.99
N MET A 63 -6.65 12.44 15.70
CA MET A 63 -6.08 12.92 16.96
C MET A 63 -5.32 14.23 16.78
N LEU A 64 -4.53 14.34 15.73
CA LEU A 64 -3.75 15.54 15.46
C LEU A 64 -4.63 16.74 15.10
N THR A 65 -5.65 16.52 14.28
CA THR A 65 -6.53 17.57 13.76
C THR A 65 -7.71 17.89 14.67
N ARG A 66 -7.80 17.24 15.84
CA ARG A 66 -8.82 17.53 16.83
C ARG A 66 -8.77 18.99 17.26
N GLY A 67 -9.92 19.67 17.14
CA GLY A 67 -10.04 21.10 17.47
C GLY A 67 -9.47 22.05 16.41
N MET A 68 -9.03 21.54 15.25
CA MET A 68 -8.61 22.38 14.12
C MET A 68 -9.81 23.10 13.50
N GLY A 69 -9.74 24.42 13.40
CA GLY A 69 -10.69 25.25 12.66
C GLY A 69 -10.50 25.16 11.15
N LYS A 70 -11.50 25.61 10.37
CA LYS A 70 -11.61 25.39 8.90
C LYS A 70 -10.46 25.90 8.01
N ASN A 71 -9.47 26.62 8.55
CA ASN A 71 -8.24 27.07 7.87
C ASN A 71 -7.10 27.32 8.89
N ALA A 72 -7.12 26.60 10.02
CA ALA A 72 -6.18 26.83 11.11
C ALA A 72 -5.02 25.84 11.08
N LEU A 73 -3.87 26.26 11.62
CA LEU A 73 -2.83 25.34 12.04
C LEU A 73 -3.40 24.34 13.06
N VAL A 74 -2.77 23.16 13.14
CA VAL A 74 -3.02 22.20 14.22
C VAL A 74 -2.93 22.90 15.58
N VAL A 75 -3.75 22.49 16.54
CA VAL A 75 -3.67 23.02 17.90
C VAL A 75 -2.39 22.50 18.57
N SER A 76 -1.65 23.38 19.25
CA SER A 76 -0.47 23.01 20.04
C SER A 76 -0.86 22.31 21.37
N GLU A 77 -1.60 21.21 21.26
CA GLU A 77 -2.03 20.40 22.39
C GLU A 77 -1.10 19.19 22.55
N ARG A 78 -0.29 19.19 23.61
CA ARG A 78 0.75 18.16 23.87
C ARG A 78 0.22 16.72 23.75
N LEU A 79 -0.98 16.45 24.27
CA LEU A 79 -1.55 15.10 24.27
C LEU A 79 -1.87 14.61 22.86
N ASN A 80 -2.45 15.47 22.01
CA ASN A 80 -2.79 15.15 20.62
C ASN A 80 -1.55 14.79 19.81
N TRP A 81 -0.47 15.57 19.96
CA TRP A 81 0.80 15.32 19.30
C TRP A 81 1.43 13.99 19.72
N ILE A 82 1.44 13.67 21.02
CA ILE A 82 1.98 12.39 21.52
C ILE A 82 1.15 11.22 21.00
N MET A 83 -0.17 11.30 21.07
CA MET A 83 -1.06 10.22 20.65
C MET A 83 -0.96 9.97 19.14
N CYS A 84 -0.95 11.04 18.35
CA CYS A 84 -0.71 10.96 16.91
C CYS A 84 0.62 10.25 16.59
N ALA A 85 1.73 10.70 17.19
CA ALA A 85 3.04 10.08 16.96
C ALA A 85 3.06 8.60 17.35
N ARG A 86 2.40 8.21 18.45
CA ARG A 86 2.29 6.80 18.85
C ARG A 86 1.52 5.95 17.85
N GLU A 87 0.44 6.47 17.27
CA GLU A 87 -0.33 5.74 16.26
C GLU A 87 0.45 5.62 14.94
N ILE A 88 1.23 6.64 14.54
CA ILE A 88 2.15 6.57 13.39
C ILE A 88 3.22 5.48 13.61
N GLU A 89 3.85 5.43 14.79
CA GLU A 89 4.84 4.38 15.08
C GLU A 89 4.22 2.98 15.11
N LYS A 90 2.99 2.84 15.62
CA LYS A 90 2.25 1.56 15.52
C LYS A 90 1.97 1.19 14.07
N PHE A 91 1.56 2.14 13.23
CA PHE A 91 1.37 1.91 11.79
C PHE A 91 2.63 1.31 11.16
N LYS A 92 3.82 1.87 11.44
CA LYS A 92 5.09 1.36 10.91
C LYS A 92 5.34 -0.10 11.31
N VAL A 93 4.99 -0.47 12.55
CA VAL A 93 5.08 -1.86 13.04
C VAL A 93 4.11 -2.79 12.32
N PHE A 94 2.88 -2.35 12.03
CA PHE A 94 1.93 -3.17 11.26
C PHE A 94 2.41 -3.34 9.81
N LYS A 95 2.84 -2.25 9.18
CA LYS A 95 3.39 -2.25 7.82
C LYS A 95 4.56 -3.23 7.68
N SER A 96 5.49 -3.24 8.64
CA SER A 96 6.67 -4.12 8.59
C SER A 96 6.35 -5.61 8.73
N LYS A 97 5.12 -5.97 9.13
CA LYS A 97 4.68 -7.35 9.30
C LYS A 97 3.93 -7.92 8.09
N LEU A 98 3.53 -7.08 7.13
CA LEU A 98 2.85 -7.54 5.93
C LEU A 98 3.81 -8.36 5.06
N GLY A 99 3.40 -9.57 4.69
CA GLY A 99 4.18 -10.45 3.81
C GLY A 99 3.79 -10.35 2.33
N THR A 100 2.55 -10.00 2.04
CA THR A 100 2.00 -10.00 0.68
C THR A 100 2.30 -8.69 -0.05
N GLU A 101 2.97 -8.81 -1.20
CA GLU A 101 3.38 -7.68 -2.05
C GLU A 101 2.21 -6.75 -2.43
N HIS A 102 1.05 -7.32 -2.80
CA HIS A 102 -0.13 -6.54 -3.15
C HIS A 102 -0.57 -5.61 -2.00
N TYR A 103 -0.64 -6.13 -0.77
CA TYR A 103 -1.00 -5.31 0.41
C TYR A 103 0.06 -4.26 0.72
N GLN A 104 1.35 -4.58 0.54
CA GLN A 104 2.43 -3.61 0.73
C GLN A 104 2.34 -2.46 -0.27
N LEU A 105 2.07 -2.76 -1.55
CA LEU A 105 1.92 -1.76 -2.61
C LEU A 105 0.76 -0.83 -2.31
N VAL A 106 -0.43 -1.39 -2.05
CA VAL A 106 -1.63 -0.60 -1.74
C VAL A 106 -1.43 0.24 -0.48
N LEU A 107 -0.81 -0.33 0.56
CA LEU A 107 -0.54 0.40 1.79
C LEU A 107 0.48 1.53 1.57
N GLY A 108 1.44 1.35 0.66
CA GLY A 108 2.38 2.40 0.25
C GLY A 108 1.66 3.61 -0.34
N SER A 109 0.71 3.39 -1.26
CA SER A 109 -0.11 4.49 -1.81
C SER A 109 -0.97 5.18 -0.75
N ILE A 110 -1.53 4.42 0.19
CA ILE A 110 -2.29 4.98 1.31
C ILE A 110 -1.38 5.81 2.24
N GLU A 111 -0.18 5.33 2.52
CA GLU A 111 0.81 6.06 3.32
C GLU A 111 1.19 7.39 2.67
N GLU A 112 1.42 7.41 1.36
CA GLU A 112 1.73 8.64 0.61
C GLU A 112 0.57 9.64 0.69
N TYR A 113 -0.67 9.19 0.49
CA TYR A 113 -1.86 10.02 0.68
C TYR A 113 -1.91 10.64 2.08
N TRP A 114 -1.71 9.83 3.13
CA TRP A 114 -1.73 10.33 4.49
C TRP A 114 -0.56 11.26 4.78
N SER A 115 0.66 10.93 4.33
CA SER A 115 1.84 11.79 4.47
C SER A 115 1.55 13.20 3.93
N HIS A 116 0.95 13.31 2.75
CA HIS A 116 0.50 14.60 2.21
C HIS A 116 -0.56 15.27 3.07
N LYS A 117 -1.54 14.53 3.61
CA LYS A 117 -2.54 15.10 4.53
C LYS A 117 -1.90 15.67 5.79
N PHE A 118 -0.91 14.97 6.35
CA PHE A 118 -0.13 15.48 7.48
C PHE A 118 0.67 16.72 7.08
N TYR A 119 1.28 16.73 5.89
CA TYR A 119 1.97 17.91 5.37
C TYR A 119 1.04 19.12 5.25
N ASP A 120 -0.18 18.95 4.74
CA ASP A 120 -1.17 20.02 4.69
C ASP A 120 -1.51 20.55 6.08
N ALA A 121 -1.55 19.68 7.09
CA ALA A 121 -1.90 20.04 8.46
C ALA A 121 -0.75 20.75 9.22
N VAL A 122 0.50 20.33 9.03
CA VAL A 122 1.66 20.84 9.83
C VAL A 122 2.78 21.48 9.01
N GLY A 123 2.91 21.16 7.73
CA GLY A 123 4.06 21.48 6.88
C GLY A 123 3.88 22.65 5.93
N LYS A 124 2.65 23.02 5.57
CA LYS A 124 2.38 24.09 4.58
C LYS A 124 2.85 25.49 5.01
N ASN A 125 3.01 25.73 6.31
CA ASN A 125 3.39 27.03 6.85
C ASN A 125 4.87 27.06 7.25
N ASN A 126 5.73 27.54 6.34
CA ASN A 126 7.18 27.69 6.57
C ASN A 126 7.54 28.75 7.64
N LEU A 127 6.55 29.41 8.24
CA LEU A 127 6.70 30.53 9.19
C LEU A 127 6.02 30.23 10.54
N ILE A 128 6.14 29.01 11.05
CA ILE A 128 5.68 28.69 12.41
C ILE A 128 6.73 29.19 13.41
N GLN A 129 6.31 30.13 14.27
CA GLN A 129 7.18 30.68 15.32
C GLN A 129 7.54 29.61 16.35
N GLU A 130 8.75 29.67 16.91
CA GLU A 130 9.22 28.73 17.94
C GLU A 130 8.23 28.60 19.11
N GLY A 131 7.60 29.71 19.51
CA GLY A 131 6.62 29.76 20.59
C GLY A 131 5.43 28.81 20.40
N TYR A 132 5.08 28.45 19.16
CA TYR A 132 4.04 27.46 18.87
C TYR A 132 4.40 26.08 19.43
N TYR A 133 5.68 25.69 19.39
CA TYR A 133 6.13 24.38 19.85
C TYR A 133 6.31 24.30 21.37
N LYS A 134 6.22 25.43 22.08
CA LYS A 134 6.43 25.50 23.52
C LYS A 134 5.37 24.65 24.24
N GLY A 135 5.82 23.64 24.98
CA GLY A 135 4.95 22.70 25.70
C GLY A 135 4.62 21.43 24.92
N LEU A 136 4.97 21.34 23.63
CA LEU A 136 4.89 20.08 22.88
C LEU A 136 6.03 19.15 23.25
N HIS A 137 5.81 17.85 23.06
CA HIS A 137 6.85 16.85 23.23
C HIS A 137 7.70 16.75 21.95
N THR A 138 9.00 16.99 22.08
CA THR A 138 9.95 17.07 20.95
C THR A 138 9.91 15.83 20.06
N GLY A 139 9.93 14.63 20.66
CA GLY A 139 9.92 13.39 19.89
C GLY A 139 8.66 13.21 19.03
N SER A 140 7.50 13.66 19.52
CA SER A 140 6.26 13.60 18.73
C SER A 140 6.27 14.59 17.58
N VAL A 141 6.83 15.78 17.78
CA VAL A 141 6.98 16.77 16.71
C VAL A 141 7.84 16.19 15.59
N LEU A 142 9.01 15.64 15.93
CA LEU A 142 9.92 15.05 14.94
C LEU A 142 9.28 13.88 14.19
N VAL A 143 8.59 12.96 14.87
CA VAL A 143 7.91 11.83 14.22
C VAL A 143 6.87 12.32 13.20
N ILE A 144 6.06 13.30 13.58
CA ILE A 144 4.98 13.80 12.71
C ILE A 144 5.56 14.55 11.52
N TYR A 145 6.54 15.44 11.72
CA TYR A 145 7.18 16.15 10.61
C TYR A 145 7.94 15.22 9.68
N ALA A 146 8.65 14.22 10.23
CA ALA A 146 9.32 13.22 9.41
C ALA A 146 8.31 12.37 8.61
N PHE A 147 7.17 12.02 9.19
CA PHE A 147 6.11 11.30 8.47
C PHE A 147 5.44 12.15 7.39
N ALA A 148 5.26 13.45 7.65
CA ALA A 148 4.70 14.41 6.71
C ALA A 148 5.65 14.79 5.56
N SER A 149 6.95 14.52 5.71
CA SER A 149 7.95 14.91 4.73
C SER A 149 7.97 13.96 3.54
N TRP A 150 8.18 14.51 2.34
CA TRP A 150 8.41 13.71 1.15
C TRP A 150 9.67 12.87 1.30
N LYS A 151 9.58 11.59 0.93
CA LYS A 151 10.71 10.67 0.98
C LYS A 151 11.58 10.88 -0.26
N SER A 152 12.83 11.31 -0.06
CA SER A 152 13.75 11.67 -1.14
C SER A 152 14.12 10.51 -2.07
N ASP A 153 13.93 9.27 -1.62
CA ASP A 153 14.25 8.02 -2.34
C ASP A 153 13.08 7.49 -3.18
N GLN A 154 11.88 8.06 -3.07
CA GLN A 154 10.71 7.61 -3.81
C GLN A 154 10.65 8.27 -5.20
N LYS A 155 10.69 7.45 -6.26
CA LYS A 155 10.45 7.91 -7.64
C LYS A 155 9.01 8.35 -7.79
N CYS A 156 8.78 9.53 -8.39
CA CYS A 156 7.43 9.99 -8.65
C CYS A 156 6.84 9.20 -9.84
N PRO A 157 5.66 8.57 -9.70
CA PRO A 157 5.06 7.80 -10.80
C PRO A 157 4.82 8.63 -12.06
N ILE A 158 4.55 9.92 -11.91
CA ILE A 158 4.33 10.84 -13.05
C ILE A 158 5.58 10.96 -13.92
N ASP A 159 6.78 10.81 -13.35
CA ASP A 159 8.05 10.91 -14.08
C ASP A 159 8.26 9.73 -15.05
N THR A 160 7.41 8.68 -14.96
CA THR A 160 7.49 7.48 -15.80
C THR A 160 6.40 7.41 -16.87
N VAL A 161 5.51 8.40 -16.94
CA VAL A 161 4.39 8.42 -17.90
C VAL A 161 4.90 8.71 -19.31
N ASN A 162 4.42 7.93 -20.28
CA ASN A 162 4.56 8.26 -21.70
C ASN A 162 3.50 9.31 -22.05
N TYR A 163 3.89 10.58 -22.04
CA TYR A 163 2.97 11.71 -22.22
C TYR A 163 2.48 11.84 -23.66
N GLU A 164 3.29 11.42 -24.64
CA GLU A 164 2.90 11.35 -26.05
C GLU A 164 1.71 10.39 -26.21
N GLN A 165 1.84 9.16 -25.71
CA GLN A 165 0.76 8.17 -25.74
C GLN A 165 -0.47 8.64 -24.96
N LEU A 166 -0.29 9.35 -23.83
CA LEU A 166 -1.40 9.90 -23.04
C LEU A 166 -2.23 10.90 -23.85
N ILE A 167 -1.58 11.77 -24.62
CA ILE A 167 -2.25 12.80 -25.43
C ILE A 167 -2.87 12.22 -26.70
N GLU A 168 -2.27 11.18 -27.28
CA GLU A 168 -2.87 10.48 -28.41
C GLU A 168 -4.12 9.67 -27.99
N SER A 169 -4.05 9.00 -26.84
CA SER A 169 -5.13 8.12 -26.35
C SER A 169 -6.28 8.87 -25.67
N SER A 170 -6.09 10.15 -25.33
CA SER A 170 -7.13 10.97 -24.71
C SER A 170 -7.14 12.37 -25.33
N SER A 171 -8.32 12.91 -25.63
CA SER A 171 -8.44 14.25 -26.23
C SER A 171 -8.17 15.37 -25.19
N VAL A 172 -6.99 15.36 -24.57
CA VAL A 172 -6.59 16.18 -23.41
C VAL A 172 -6.86 17.66 -23.62
N PHE A 173 -6.61 18.17 -24.82
CA PHE A 173 -6.73 19.60 -25.16
C PHE A 173 -8.10 20.01 -25.72
N GLN A 174 -9.02 19.08 -25.95
CA GLN A 174 -10.29 19.38 -26.60
C GLN A 174 -11.14 20.35 -25.76
N GLY A 175 -11.35 21.57 -26.28
CA GLY A 175 -12.05 22.66 -25.58
C GLY A 175 -11.26 23.30 -24.43
N ARG A 176 -9.99 22.93 -24.23
CA ARG A 176 -9.13 23.39 -23.12
C ARG A 176 -7.96 24.24 -23.61
N HIS A 177 -8.27 25.37 -24.26
CA HIS A 177 -7.27 26.28 -24.84
C HIS A 177 -6.24 26.77 -23.82
N GLY A 178 -6.65 27.06 -22.58
CA GLY A 178 -5.74 27.47 -21.51
C GLY A 178 -4.72 26.38 -21.12
N LEU A 179 -5.15 25.12 -21.10
CA LEU A 179 -4.25 23.99 -20.85
C LEU A 179 -3.24 23.81 -21.99
N LYS A 180 -3.71 23.94 -23.24
CA LYS A 180 -2.83 23.88 -24.42
C LYS A 180 -1.77 24.97 -24.37
N ALA A 181 -2.17 26.22 -24.08
CA ALA A 181 -1.24 27.33 -23.94
C ALA A 181 -0.26 27.14 -22.77
N TYR A 182 -0.70 26.58 -21.64
CA TYR A 182 0.19 26.26 -20.52
C TYR A 182 1.29 25.27 -20.94
N VAL A 183 0.92 24.17 -21.60
CA VAL A 183 1.88 23.15 -22.06
C VAL A 183 2.83 23.71 -23.13
N GLN A 184 2.34 24.54 -24.06
CA GLN A 184 3.19 25.20 -25.09
C GLN A 184 4.30 26.09 -24.50
N ASN A 185 4.08 26.65 -23.31
CA ASN A 185 5.05 27.50 -22.63
C ASN A 185 5.99 26.73 -21.69
N ASP A 186 5.79 25.40 -21.54
CA ASP A 186 6.66 24.56 -20.73
C ASP A 186 7.99 24.26 -21.47
N ARG A 187 9.11 24.32 -20.74
CA ARG A 187 10.45 24.14 -21.33
C ARG A 187 10.70 22.72 -21.84
N HIS A 188 10.08 21.71 -21.23
CA HIS A 188 10.33 20.30 -21.52
C HIS A 188 9.19 19.65 -22.30
N TYR A 189 7.97 20.19 -22.20
CA TYR A 189 6.77 19.56 -22.75
C TYR A 189 6.08 20.34 -23.88
N SER A 190 6.66 21.44 -24.36
CA SER A 190 6.05 22.27 -25.41
C SER A 190 5.74 21.52 -26.73
N HIS A 191 6.51 20.48 -27.06
CA HIS A 191 6.28 19.64 -28.26
C HIS A 191 4.95 18.88 -28.19
N LEU A 192 4.49 18.54 -26.99
CA LEU A 192 3.26 17.77 -26.77
C LEU A 192 1.98 18.53 -27.14
N ALA A 193 2.04 19.86 -27.19
CA ALA A 193 0.89 20.69 -27.52
C ALA A 193 0.81 21.03 -29.02
N GLN A 194 1.63 20.40 -29.86
CA GLN A 194 1.62 20.59 -31.32
C GLN A 194 0.80 19.52 -32.05
N SER A 195 0.44 18.42 -31.38
CA SER A 195 -0.49 17.39 -31.89
C SER A 195 -1.94 17.87 -31.90
#